data_AF-A0A318XU58-F1
#
_entry.id   AF-A0A318XU58-F1
#
_cell.length_a   1.000
_cell.length_b   1.000
_cell.length_c   1.000
_cell.angle_alpha   90.00
_cell.angle_beta   90.00
_cell.angle_gamma   90.00
#
_symmetry.space_group_name_H-M   'P 1'
#
loop_
_entity.id
_entity.type
_entity.pdbx_description
1 polymer ?
#
loop_
_entity_poly.entity_id
_entity_poly.type
_entity_poly.pdbx_seq_one_letter_code
_entity_poly.pdbx_strand_id
1 'polypeptide(L)'
;MKKKAISLCLSALLILSFSLLCVAQSDVEITKSMQVVDTLDNVDALYRPGTVADDYGDSTYKCAAYPIKYFKKLYSVSLSGLSENGTPTVTSGKLTVVTDPKKGDLAFWPSTPHSAIVKSVSGDKVILIEQNWKYKSGGKWYATIDRQVSKTSSGLKIYRWSK
;
A
#
# COMPACT_ATOMS: atom_id res chain seq x y z
N MET A 1 -8.87 45.27 -54.19
CA MET A 1 -7.93 44.13 -54.25
C MET A 1 -7.27 43.94 -52.88
N LYS A 2 -7.35 42.72 -52.29
CA LYS A 2 -6.38 42.10 -51.35
C LYS A 2 -6.22 42.78 -49.96
N LYS A 3 -6.34 42.14 -48.79
CA LYS A 3 -6.36 40.72 -48.35
C LYS A 3 -7.15 40.61 -47.02
N LYS A 4 -7.94 39.54 -46.88
CA LYS A 4 -8.55 39.10 -45.61
C LYS A 4 -7.47 38.42 -44.77
N ALA A 5 -7.29 38.83 -43.51
CA ALA A 5 -6.51 38.09 -42.53
C ALA A 5 -7.40 37.03 -41.89
N ILE A 6 -7.15 35.76 -42.20
CA ILE A 6 -7.78 34.62 -41.54
C ILE A 6 -6.99 34.40 -40.25
N SER A 7 -7.64 34.67 -39.12
CA SER A 7 -7.12 34.33 -37.79
C SER A 7 -7.25 32.82 -37.59
N LEU A 8 -6.15 32.10 -37.78
CA LEU A 8 -6.04 30.69 -37.39
C LEU A 8 -5.91 30.63 -35.86
N CYS A 9 -7.02 30.36 -35.16
CA CYS A 9 -6.95 29.91 -33.77
C CYS A 9 -6.34 28.50 -33.77
N LEU A 10 -5.03 28.43 -33.55
CA LEU A 10 -4.31 27.19 -33.34
C LEU A 10 -4.65 26.67 -31.94
N SER A 11 -5.62 25.78 -31.86
CA SER A 11 -5.97 25.03 -30.65
C SER A 11 -4.79 24.15 -30.27
N ALA A 12 -3.99 24.60 -29.31
CA ALA A 12 -2.98 23.77 -28.66
C ALA A 12 -3.69 22.72 -27.79
N LEU A 13 -3.91 21.53 -28.36
CA LEU A 13 -4.31 20.35 -27.61
C LEU A 13 -3.09 19.90 -26.78
N LEU A 14 -3.01 20.41 -25.55
CA LEU A 14 -2.01 19.98 -24.59
C LEU A 14 -2.40 18.59 -24.09
N ILE A 15 -2.00 17.56 -24.84
CA ILE A 15 -2.09 16.17 -24.37
C ILE A 15 -1.07 16.05 -23.24
N LEU A 16 -1.55 16.24 -22.00
CA LEU A 16 -0.81 15.85 -20.80
C LEU A 16 -0.69 14.33 -20.83
N SER A 17 0.36 13.83 -21.48
CA SER A 17 0.75 12.43 -21.34
C SER A 17 1.20 12.26 -19.90
N PHE A 18 0.26 11.86 -19.03
CA PHE A 18 0.57 11.36 -17.71
C PHE A 18 1.30 10.04 -17.93
N SER A 19 2.62 10.13 -18.08
CA SER A 19 3.49 8.96 -18.10
C SER A 19 3.22 8.24 -16.79
N LEU A 20 2.50 7.13 -16.85
CA LEU A 20 2.34 6.20 -15.74
C LEU A 20 3.75 5.71 -15.39
N LEU A 21 4.42 6.41 -14.47
CA LEU A 21 5.63 5.91 -13.82
C LEU A 21 5.19 4.68 -13.05
N CYS A 22 5.38 3.52 -13.67
CA CYS A 22 5.21 2.24 -13.01
C CYS A 22 6.29 2.16 -11.93
N VAL A 23 5.88 2.22 -10.67
CA VAL A 23 6.79 2.03 -9.54
C VAL A 23 7.19 0.55 -9.52
N ALA A 24 8.49 0.30 -9.69
CA ALA A 24 9.03 -1.05 -9.69
C ALA A 24 9.19 -1.55 -8.25
N GLN A 25 8.81 -2.81 -8.02
CA GLN A 25 9.13 -3.51 -6.78
C GLN A 25 10.65 -3.51 -6.57
N SER A 26 11.11 -3.26 -5.34
CA SER A 26 12.53 -3.27 -5.00
C SER A 26 12.76 -3.76 -3.58
N ASP A 27 14.02 -4.03 -3.24
CA ASP A 27 14.40 -4.50 -1.91
C ASP A 27 15.31 -3.49 -1.21
N VAL A 28 15.04 -3.24 0.07
CA VAL A 28 15.79 -2.32 0.93
C VAL A 28 16.46 -3.12 2.03
N GLU A 29 17.78 -3.00 2.15
CA GLU A 29 18.55 -3.65 3.23
C GLU A 29 18.14 -3.06 4.59
N ILE A 30 17.77 -3.93 5.53
CA ILE A 30 17.42 -3.58 6.90
C ILE A 30 18.68 -3.71 7.76
N THR A 31 19.22 -2.58 8.20
CA THR A 31 20.49 -2.51 8.94
C THR A 31 20.31 -2.22 10.42
N LYS A 32 19.15 -1.70 10.83
CA LYS A 32 18.86 -1.32 12.21
C LYS A 32 17.38 -1.42 12.56
N SER A 33 17.07 -1.47 13.85
CA SER A 33 15.71 -1.34 14.37
C SER A 33 15.13 0.05 14.09
N MET A 34 13.79 0.15 14.05
CA MET A 34 13.06 1.38 13.70
C MET A 34 13.46 1.97 12.34
N GLN A 35 13.98 1.15 11.42
CA GLN A 35 14.36 1.64 10.10
C GLN A 35 13.10 1.88 9.26
N VAL A 36 12.95 3.11 8.78
CA VAL A 36 11.95 3.45 7.75
C VAL A 36 12.44 2.89 6.43
N VAL A 37 11.64 2.04 5.78
CA VAL A 37 11.96 1.47 4.45
C VAL A 37 11.05 2.03 3.35
N ASP A 38 9.85 2.49 3.72
CA ASP A 38 8.88 3.11 2.82
C ASP A 38 7.95 4.03 3.61
N THR A 39 7.31 4.99 2.93
CA THR A 39 6.38 5.97 3.52
C THR A 39 5.21 6.23 2.58
N LEU A 40 3.99 6.25 3.13
CA LEU A 40 2.78 6.67 2.41
C LEU A 40 1.98 7.63 3.27
N ASP A 41 1.58 8.77 2.71
CA ASP A 41 0.78 9.80 3.39
C ASP A 41 1.32 10.20 4.77
N ASN A 42 2.66 10.33 4.85
CA ASN A 42 3.41 10.61 6.08
C ASN A 42 3.24 9.53 7.18
N VAL A 43 3.00 8.29 6.78
CA VAL A 43 2.99 7.10 7.65
C VAL A 43 4.10 6.16 7.22
N ASP A 44 5.06 5.96 8.12
CA ASP A 44 6.27 5.20 7.87
C ASP A 44 6.09 3.70 8.12
N ALA A 45 6.61 2.89 7.20
CA ALA A 45 6.78 1.45 7.35
C ALA A 45 8.10 1.15 8.06
N LEU A 46 8.00 0.61 9.28
CA LEU A 46 9.12 0.39 10.17
C LEU A 46 9.54 -1.08 10.18
N TYR A 47 10.84 -1.30 10.03
CA TYR A 47 11.45 -2.62 10.02
C TYR A 47 12.61 -2.72 11.03
N ARG A 48 12.95 -3.95 11.36
CA ARG A 48 14.16 -4.32 12.10
C ARG A 48 14.76 -5.63 11.55
N PRO A 49 16.08 -5.84 11.72
CA PRO A 49 16.67 -7.16 11.51
C PRO A 49 15.96 -8.22 12.38
N GLY A 50 15.76 -9.42 11.83
CA GLY A 50 15.05 -10.51 12.51
C GLY A 50 14.09 -11.24 11.57
N THR A 51 13.56 -12.37 12.01
CA THR A 51 12.62 -13.19 11.24
C THR A 51 11.22 -12.58 11.22
N VAL A 52 10.35 -13.09 10.34
CA VAL A 52 8.92 -12.75 10.33
C VAL A 52 8.23 -13.21 11.61
N ALA A 53 8.65 -14.37 12.15
CA ALA A 53 8.10 -14.94 13.37
C ALA A 53 8.45 -14.10 14.62
N ASP A 54 9.65 -13.51 14.66
CA ASP A 54 10.09 -12.62 15.75
C ASP A 54 9.16 -11.41 15.90
N ASP A 55 8.54 -11.00 14.80
CA ASP A 55 7.69 -9.80 14.75
C ASP A 55 6.20 -10.13 14.89
N TYR A 56 5.77 -11.39 14.89
CA TYR A 56 4.35 -11.77 14.88
C TYR A 56 3.56 -11.16 16.06
N GLY A 57 4.14 -11.19 17.26
CA GLY A 57 3.56 -10.60 18.47
C GLY A 57 3.90 -9.12 18.69
N ASP A 58 4.80 -8.54 17.91
CA ASP A 58 5.35 -7.21 18.17
C ASP A 58 4.42 -6.12 17.60
N SER A 59 3.87 -5.27 18.47
CA SER A 59 2.95 -4.19 18.08
C SER A 59 3.58 -3.13 17.17
N THR A 60 4.91 -3.05 17.11
CA THR A 60 5.65 -2.09 16.29
C THR A 60 5.94 -2.64 14.92
N TYR A 61 6.38 -3.90 14.83
CA TYR A 61 6.96 -4.46 13.61
C TYR A 61 6.04 -5.43 12.85
N LYS A 62 5.02 -6.02 13.48
CA LYS A 62 4.10 -6.95 12.80
C LYS A 62 3.41 -6.31 11.59
N CYS A 63 2.97 -7.14 10.64
CA CYS A 63 2.29 -6.67 9.43
C CYS A 63 1.10 -5.76 9.73
N ALA A 64 0.28 -6.12 10.73
CA ALA A 64 -0.87 -5.35 11.19
C ALA A 64 -0.51 -3.96 11.77
N ALA A 65 0.74 -3.73 12.21
CA ALA A 65 1.14 -2.45 12.78
C ALA A 65 1.03 -1.31 11.75
N TYR A 66 1.34 -1.57 10.48
CA TYR A 66 1.27 -0.52 9.45
C TYR A 66 -0.17 -0.07 9.16
N PRO A 67 -1.12 -0.96 8.78
CA PRO A 67 -2.50 -0.55 8.58
C PRO A 67 -3.14 0.10 9.81
N ILE A 68 -2.82 -0.37 11.03
CA ILE A 68 -3.32 0.23 12.28
C ILE A 68 -2.84 1.69 12.41
N LYS A 69 -1.55 1.94 12.20
CA LYS A 69 -0.99 3.31 12.20
C LYS A 69 -1.64 4.18 11.11
N TYR A 70 -1.80 3.63 9.90
CA TYR A 70 -2.37 4.36 8.77
C TYR A 70 -3.81 4.78 9.04
N PHE A 71 -4.67 3.85 9.45
CA PHE A 71 -6.08 4.14 9.77
C PHE A 71 -6.22 5.12 10.93
N LYS A 72 -5.36 4.99 11.95
CA LYS A 72 -5.35 5.93 13.07
C LYS A 72 -4.96 7.34 12.62
N LYS A 73 -3.94 7.47 11.77
CA LYS A 73 -3.44 8.78 11.30
C LYS A 73 -4.38 9.45 10.31
N LEU A 74 -4.88 8.71 9.32
CA LEU A 74 -5.64 9.28 8.21
C LEU A 74 -7.14 9.40 8.51
N TYR A 75 -7.71 8.46 9.27
CA TYR A 75 -9.15 8.40 9.53
C TYR A 75 -9.53 8.62 10.99
N SER A 76 -8.54 8.71 11.89
CA SER A 76 -8.77 8.79 13.35
C SER A 76 -9.55 7.60 13.93
N VAL A 77 -9.52 6.44 13.27
CA VAL A 77 -10.22 5.22 13.70
C VAL A 77 -9.22 4.15 14.18
N SER A 78 -9.65 3.32 15.13
CA SER A 78 -8.86 2.15 15.52
C SER A 78 -9.26 0.96 14.65
N LEU A 79 -8.28 0.35 13.98
CA LEU A 79 -8.44 -0.86 13.16
C LEU A 79 -8.09 -2.11 13.98
N SER A 80 -8.92 -3.15 13.88
CA SER A 80 -8.74 -4.44 14.55
C SER A 80 -9.18 -5.61 13.66
N GLY A 81 -9.10 -6.84 14.17
CA GLY A 81 -9.59 -8.04 13.45
C GLY A 81 -8.66 -8.56 12.34
N LEU A 82 -7.38 -8.20 12.38
CA LEU A 82 -6.36 -8.59 11.40
C LEU A 82 -5.65 -9.93 11.73
N SER A 83 -6.34 -10.85 12.42
CA SER A 83 -5.83 -12.17 12.80
C SER A 83 -6.21 -13.25 11.78
N GLU A 84 -5.69 -14.46 11.94
CA GLU A 84 -6.08 -15.61 11.11
C GLU A 84 -7.61 -15.78 11.11
N ASN A 85 -8.19 -15.94 9.92
CA ASN A 85 -9.64 -16.02 9.68
C ASN A 85 -10.45 -14.83 10.26
N GLY A 86 -9.77 -13.74 10.61
CA GLY A 86 -10.37 -12.53 11.14
C GLY A 86 -11.17 -11.76 10.10
N THR A 87 -12.01 -10.86 10.59
CA THR A 87 -12.69 -9.86 9.77
C THR A 87 -12.27 -8.48 10.26
N PRO A 88 -11.65 -7.65 9.40
CA PRO A 88 -11.25 -6.30 9.79
C PRO A 88 -12.43 -5.47 10.28
N THR A 89 -12.25 -4.76 11.40
CA THR A 89 -13.26 -3.89 11.99
C THR A 89 -12.67 -2.54 12.39
N VAL A 90 -13.50 -1.50 12.43
CA VAL A 90 -13.11 -0.14 12.84
C VAL A 90 -14.03 0.39 13.92
N THR A 91 -13.53 1.27 14.78
CA THR A 91 -14.32 1.92 15.84
C THR A 91 -15.42 2.84 15.34
N SER A 92 -15.32 3.34 14.11
CA SER A 92 -16.33 4.20 13.48
C SER A 92 -16.26 4.12 11.95
N GLY A 93 -17.41 4.29 11.29
CA GLY A 93 -17.56 4.03 9.86
C GLY A 93 -17.69 2.52 9.58
N LYS A 94 -17.44 2.11 8.35
CA LYS A 94 -17.52 0.72 7.91
C LYS A 94 -16.40 0.35 6.95
N LEU A 95 -15.98 -0.91 7.02
CA LEU A 95 -15.09 -1.54 6.05
C LEU A 95 -15.92 -2.40 5.10
N THR A 96 -15.89 -2.10 3.81
CA THR A 96 -16.60 -2.87 2.78
C THR A 96 -15.61 -3.51 1.84
N VAL A 97 -15.81 -4.78 1.51
CA VAL A 97 -15.00 -5.45 0.48
C VAL A 97 -15.26 -4.78 -0.87
N VAL A 98 -14.20 -4.49 -1.62
CA VAL A 98 -14.25 -3.86 -2.94
C VAL A 98 -13.48 -4.68 -3.97
N THR A 99 -13.96 -4.65 -5.22
CA THR A 99 -13.31 -5.31 -6.38
C THR A 99 -12.50 -4.34 -7.24
N ASP A 100 -12.75 -3.04 -7.10
CA ASP A 100 -12.00 -1.95 -7.73
C ASP A 100 -11.18 -1.21 -6.65
N PRO A 101 -9.93 -1.63 -6.40
CA PRO A 101 -9.09 -1.07 -5.34
C PRO A 101 -8.65 0.35 -5.64
N LYS A 102 -8.32 1.10 -4.59
CA LYS A 102 -7.78 2.46 -4.64
C LYS A 102 -6.73 2.63 -3.55
N LYS A 103 -5.88 3.65 -3.73
CA LYS A 103 -4.93 4.06 -2.69
C LYS A 103 -5.65 4.24 -1.34
N GLY A 104 -5.06 3.73 -0.27
CA GLY A 104 -5.57 3.79 1.09
C GLY A 104 -6.48 2.62 1.49
N ASP A 105 -6.90 1.77 0.56
CA ASP A 105 -7.64 0.56 0.91
C ASP A 105 -6.75 -0.43 1.69
N LEU A 106 -7.38 -1.17 2.60
CA LEU A 106 -6.75 -2.25 3.34
C LEU A 106 -6.71 -3.51 2.47
N ALA A 107 -5.51 -4.03 2.21
CA ALA A 107 -5.31 -5.36 1.64
C ALA A 107 -5.09 -6.37 2.78
N PHE A 108 -5.86 -7.46 2.80
CA PHE A 108 -5.81 -8.45 3.87
C PHE A 108 -5.95 -9.88 3.35
N TRP A 109 -5.12 -10.79 3.85
CA TRP A 109 -5.17 -12.22 3.57
C TRP A 109 -5.59 -12.98 4.84
N PRO A 110 -6.88 -13.33 5.01
CA PRO A 110 -7.35 -13.95 6.25
C PRO A 110 -6.75 -15.35 6.51
N SER A 111 -6.52 -16.14 5.46
CA SER A 111 -6.01 -17.52 5.55
C SER A 111 -4.51 -17.61 5.84
N THR A 112 -3.78 -16.50 5.68
CA THR A 112 -2.37 -16.39 5.99
C THR A 112 -2.20 -14.96 6.48
N PRO A 113 -2.54 -14.69 7.76
CA PRO A 113 -2.89 -13.37 8.26
C PRO A 113 -1.78 -12.36 8.00
N HIS A 114 -1.94 -11.66 6.89
CA HIS A 114 -1.04 -10.63 6.44
C HIS A 114 -1.86 -9.45 6.00
N SER A 115 -1.40 -8.24 6.31
CA SER A 115 -2.12 -7.01 6.03
C SER A 115 -1.18 -5.93 5.54
N ALA A 116 -1.71 -5.11 4.64
CA ALA A 116 -1.00 -4.05 3.95
C ALA A 116 -1.98 -2.93 3.58
N ILE A 117 -1.46 -1.78 3.14
CA ILE A 117 -2.26 -0.71 2.54
C ILE A 117 -1.94 -0.64 1.05
N VAL A 118 -2.97 -0.45 0.22
CA VAL A 118 -2.81 -0.18 -1.21
C VAL A 118 -2.18 1.21 -1.36
N LYS A 119 -0.96 1.26 -1.92
CA LYS A 119 -0.22 2.49 -2.23
C LYS A 119 -0.68 3.09 -3.56
N SER A 120 -0.88 2.24 -4.56
CA SER A 120 -1.42 2.61 -5.88
C SER A 120 -1.96 1.38 -6.61
N VAL A 121 -2.62 1.60 -7.75
CA VAL A 121 -3.17 0.54 -8.60
C VAL A 121 -2.66 0.75 -10.02
N SER A 122 -2.22 -0.33 -10.66
CA SER A 122 -1.72 -0.32 -12.03
C SER A 122 -2.25 -1.55 -12.77
N GLY A 123 -3.25 -1.33 -13.64
CA GLY A 123 -3.91 -2.40 -14.37
C GLY A 123 -4.60 -3.40 -13.44
N ASP A 124 -4.18 -4.67 -13.50
CA ASP A 124 -4.68 -5.75 -12.65
C ASP A 124 -3.95 -5.88 -11.31
N LYS A 125 -2.97 -5.00 -11.04
CA LYS A 125 -2.13 -5.08 -9.83
C LYS A 125 -2.45 -3.98 -8.84
N VAL A 126 -2.37 -4.34 -7.57
CA VAL A 126 -2.21 -3.40 -6.46
C VAL A 126 -0.73 -3.35 -6.07
N ILE A 127 -0.23 -2.14 -5.86
CA ILE A 127 1.10 -1.88 -5.30
C ILE A 127 0.90 -1.59 -3.83
N LEU A 128 1.67 -2.27 -2.97
CA LEU A 128 1.44 -2.28 -1.53
C LEU A 128 2.54 -1.55 -0.77
N ILE A 129 2.14 -0.96 0.35
CA ILE A 129 3.04 -0.61 1.45
C ILE A 129 2.66 -1.44 2.67
N GLU A 130 3.65 -2.03 3.31
CA GLU A 130 3.44 -3.06 4.33
C GLU A 130 4.62 -3.17 5.30
N GLN A 131 4.39 -3.90 6.38
CA GLN A 131 5.41 -4.27 7.37
C GLN A 131 5.55 -5.78 7.48
N ASN A 132 6.71 -6.23 7.98
CA ASN A 132 7.02 -7.64 8.19
C ASN A 132 7.02 -8.50 6.91
N TRP A 133 7.12 -7.88 5.72
CA TRP A 133 7.39 -8.58 4.47
C TRP A 133 8.89 -8.50 4.18
N LYS A 134 9.64 -9.40 4.81
CA LYS A 134 11.11 -9.38 4.81
C LYS A 134 11.71 -10.77 4.66
N TYR A 135 12.94 -10.83 4.18
CA TYR A 135 13.67 -12.07 3.97
C TYR A 135 15.16 -11.91 4.30
N LYS A 136 15.85 -13.04 4.47
CA LYS A 136 17.30 -13.08 4.70
C LYS A 136 18.00 -13.56 3.44
N SER A 137 19.01 -12.83 2.99
CA SER A 137 19.86 -13.22 1.85
C SER A 137 21.29 -12.76 2.09
N GLY A 138 22.28 -13.63 1.81
CA GLY A 138 23.70 -13.29 2.02
C GLY A 138 24.05 -12.85 3.44
N GLY A 139 23.35 -13.37 4.47
CA GLY A 139 23.54 -12.98 5.87
C GLY A 139 22.85 -11.67 6.28
N LYS A 140 22.25 -10.95 5.34
CA LYS A 140 21.59 -9.64 5.53
C LYS A 140 20.07 -9.76 5.46
N TRP A 141 19.38 -8.80 6.07
CA TRP A 141 17.92 -8.72 6.05
C TRP A 141 17.46 -7.69 5.02
N TYR A 142 16.39 -7.99 4.31
CA TYR A 142 15.80 -7.12 3.29
C TYR A 142 14.29 -7.03 3.46
N ALA A 143 13.74 -5.83 3.28
CA ALA A 143 12.30 -5.61 3.11
C ALA A 143 12.00 -5.41 1.62
N THR A 144 10.94 -6.01 1.11
CA THR A 144 10.45 -5.69 -0.23
C THR A 144 9.49 -4.50 -0.14
N ILE A 145 9.77 -3.46 -0.93
CA ILE A 145 8.92 -2.28 -1.08
C ILE A 145 8.24 -2.29 -2.44
N ASP A 146 7.10 -1.59 -2.53
CA ASP A 146 6.28 -1.52 -3.75
C ASP A 146 5.91 -2.92 -4.29
N ARG A 147 5.65 -3.86 -3.37
CA ARG A 147 5.28 -5.22 -3.74
C ARG A 147 4.03 -5.20 -4.59
N GLN A 148 4.11 -5.87 -5.74
CA GLN A 148 3.02 -5.92 -6.70
C GLN A 148 2.25 -7.23 -6.54
N VAL A 149 0.94 -7.13 -6.34
CA VAL A 149 0.05 -8.29 -6.21
C VAL A 149 -1.11 -8.14 -7.18
N SER A 150 -1.49 -9.22 -7.87
CA SER A 150 -2.74 -9.23 -8.63
C SER A 150 -3.94 -8.98 -7.71
N LYS A 151 -4.86 -8.11 -8.13
CA LYS A 151 -6.11 -7.81 -7.39
C LYS A 151 -7.00 -9.04 -7.19
N THR A 152 -6.78 -10.09 -7.97
CA THR A 152 -7.48 -11.39 -7.89
C THR A 152 -6.62 -12.48 -7.27
N SER A 153 -5.51 -12.14 -6.61
CA SER A 153 -4.68 -13.11 -5.90
C SER A 153 -5.53 -13.91 -4.91
N SER A 154 -5.32 -15.22 -4.87
CA SER A 154 -6.03 -16.10 -3.95
C SER A 154 -5.87 -15.62 -2.49
N GLY A 155 -6.97 -15.67 -1.74
CA GLY A 155 -7.03 -15.25 -0.33
C GLY A 155 -7.01 -13.74 -0.09
N LEU A 156 -6.72 -12.90 -1.09
CA LEU A 156 -6.72 -11.44 -0.93
C LEU A 156 -8.16 -10.92 -0.84
N LYS A 157 -8.42 -10.14 0.20
CA LYS A 157 -9.61 -9.28 0.32
C LYS A 157 -9.16 -7.84 0.44
N ILE A 158 -9.77 -6.95 -0.33
CA ILE A 158 -9.52 -5.52 -0.27
C ILE A 158 -10.71 -4.83 0.37
N TYR A 159 -10.46 -4.06 1.43
CA TYR A 159 -11.48 -3.34 2.18
C TYR A 159 -11.31 -1.83 2.04
N ARG A 160 -12.40 -1.16 1.71
CA ARG A 160 -12.49 0.30 1.71
C ARG A 160 -13.17 0.78 2.97
N TRP A 161 -12.56 1.76 3.63
CA TRP A 161 -13.20 2.50 4.71
C TRP A 161 -14.12 3.58 4.16
N SER A 162 -15.29 3.72 4.78
CA SER A 162 -16.21 4.83 4.55
C SER A 162 -16.83 5.26 5.88
N LYS A 163 -17.09 6.56 6.03
CA LYS A 163 -17.75 7.13 7.20
C LYS A 163 -19.25 6.82 7.20
#